data_AF-A0A454FES8-F1
#
_entry.id   AF-A0A454FES8-F1
#
_cell.length_a   1.000
_cell.length_b   1.000
_cell.length_c   1.000
_cell.angle_alpha   90.00
_cell.angle_beta   90.00
_cell.angle_gamma   90.00
#
_symmetry.space_group_name_H-M   'P 1'
#
loop_
_entity.id
_entity.type
_entity.pdbx_description
1 polymer ?
#
loop_
_entity_poly.entity_id
_entity_poly.type
_entity_poly.pdbx_seq_one_letter_code
_entity_poly.pdbx_strand_id
1 'polypeptide(L)' 'MPKLPAPLRKKLIALVLAGAGTFTIATHYTGYWEGKENSTYIDPTGTPTICYGHTGPDV' A
#
# COMPACT_ATOMS: atom_id res chain seq x y z
N MET A 1 17.86 4.36 -9.32
CA MET A 1 16.64 3.76 -8.75
C MET A 1 16.21 2.62 -9.65
N PRO A 2 15.91 1.43 -9.12
CA PRO A 2 15.36 0.34 -9.94
C PRO A 2 14.08 0.80 -10.63
N LYS A 3 13.88 0.32 -11.86
CA LYS A 3 12.70 0.65 -12.66
C LYS A 3 11.48 0.06 -11.97
N LEU A 4 10.46 0.88 -11.72
CA LEU A 4 9.19 0.40 -11.16
C LEU A 4 8.58 -0.69 -12.04
N PRO A 5 7.95 -1.72 -11.44
CA PRO A 5 7.19 -2.72 -12.19
C PRO A 5 6.22 -2.05 -13.16
N ALA A 6 6.12 -2.60 -14.38
CA ALA A 6 5.25 -2.07 -15.42
C ALA A 6 3.79 -1.83 -14.96
N PRO A 7 3.12 -2.74 -14.22
CA PRO A 7 1.74 -2.51 -13.78
C PRO A 7 1.64 -1.37 -12.77
N LEU A 8 2.53 -1.32 -11.77
CA LEU A 8 2.55 -0.26 -10.77
C LEU A 8 2.78 1.11 -11.43
N ARG A 9 3.78 1.20 -12.30
CA ARG A 9 4.12 2.45 -12.99
C ARG A 9 2.96 3.00 -13.82
N LYS A 10 2.26 2.15 -14.58
CA LYS A 10 1.08 2.56 -15.37
C LYS A 10 -0.02 3.11 -14.48
N LYS A 11 -0.30 2.45 -13.35
CA LYS A 11 -1.33 2.88 -12.39
C LYS A 11 -1.00 4.23 -11.76
N LEU A 12 0.24 4.44 -11.33
CA LEU A 12 0.66 5.71 -10.73
C LEU A 12 0.63 6.86 -11.73
N ILE A 13 1.06 6.65 -12.98
CA ILE A 13 0.96 7.67 -14.03
C ILE A 13 -0.51 8.05 -14.27
N ALA A 14 -1.40 7.06 -14.36
CA ALA A 14 -2.83 7.32 -14.54
C ALA A 14 -3.41 8.15 -13.38
N LEU A 15 -3.03 7.86 -12.13
CA LEU A 15 -3.47 8.64 -10.96
C LEU A 15 -2.97 10.08 -11.00
N VAL A 16 -1.70 10.30 -11.38
CA VAL A 16 -1.14 11.65 -11.53
C VAL A 16 -1.87 12.43 -12.63
N LEU A 17 -2.11 11.81 -13.78
CA LEU A 17 -2.83 12.44 -14.89
C LEU A 17 -4.30 12.73 -14.55
N ALA A 18 -4.91 11.95 -13.67
CA ALA A 18 -6.25 12.19 -13.15
C ALA A 18 -6.32 13.27 -12.05
N GLY A 19 -5.19 13.89 -11.68
CA GLY A 19 -5.14 14.91 -10.62
C GLY A 19 -5.31 14.34 -9.21
N ALA A 20 -5.00 13.06 -9.00
CA ALA A 20 -5.11 12.44 -7.68
C ALA A 20 -4.15 13.10 -6.67
N GLY A 21 -4.64 13.28 -5.45
CA GLY A 21 -3.82 13.76 -4.34
C GLY A 21 -2.71 12.77 -3.94
N THR A 22 -1.71 13.28 -3.24
CA THR A 22 -0.55 12.50 -2.75
C THR A 22 -0.96 11.31 -1.91
N PHE A 23 -2.02 11.43 -1.11
CA PHE A 23 -2.58 10.34 -0.31
C PHE A 23 -2.97 9.14 -1.18
N THR A 24 -3.79 9.37 -2.22
CA THR A 24 -4.25 8.29 -3.11
C THR A 24 -3.09 7.64 -3.85
N ILE A 25 -2.10 8.42 -4.28
CA ILE A 25 -0.89 7.90 -4.94
C ILE A 25 -0.09 7.04 -3.96
N ALA A 26 0.10 7.51 -2.73
CA ALA A 26 0.83 6.79 -1.69
C ALA A 26 0.15 5.46 -1.34
N THR A 27 -1.18 5.44 -1.12
CA THR A 27 -1.92 4.19 -0.84
C THR A 27 -1.74 3.14 -1.93
N HIS A 28 -1.74 3.57 -3.20
CA HIS A 28 -1.55 2.65 -4.33
C HIS A 28 -0.11 2.16 -4.47
N TYR A 29 0.86 3.00 -4.14
CA TYR A 29 2.25 2.62 -4.12
C TYR A 29 2.52 1.62 -2.99
N THR A 30 2.12 1.94 -1.76
CA THR A 30 2.33 1.07 -0.59
C THR A 30 1.58 -0.24 -0.72
N GLY A 31 0.30 -0.20 -1.11
CA GLY A 31 -0.51 -1.41 -1.26
C GLY A 31 -0.03 -2.39 -2.34
N TYR A 32 0.78 -1.95 -3.31
CA TYR A 32 1.41 -2.85 -4.27
C TYR A 32 2.50 -3.72 -3.63
N TRP A 33 3.22 -3.19 -2.64
CA TRP A 33 4.35 -3.86 -1.99
C TRP A 33 3.95 -4.57 -0.70
N GLU A 34 3.10 -3.95 0.12
CA GLU A 34 2.67 -4.48 1.41
C GLU A 34 1.59 -5.57 1.27
N GLY A 35 0.78 -5.51 0.20
CA GLY A 35 -0.43 -6.31 0.09
C GLY A 35 -1.58 -5.75 0.94
N LYS A 36 -2.69 -6.49 0.99
CA LYS A 36 -3.88 -6.10 1.75
C LYS A 36 -4.51 -7.31 2.43
N GLU A 37 -4.71 -7.22 3.74
CA GLU A 37 -5.46 -8.20 4.53
C GLU A 37 -6.61 -7.49 5.25
N ASN A 38 -7.84 -7.97 5.12
CA ASN A 38 -9.01 -7.30 5.72
C ASN A 38 -9.34 -7.83 7.12
N SER A 39 -8.63 -8.87 7.58
CA SER A 39 -8.74 -9.43 8.92
C SER A 39 -7.47 -9.16 9.74
N THR A 40 -7.59 -9.00 11.05
CA THR A 40 -6.39 -8.86 11.90
C THR A 40 -5.62 -10.18 11.90
N TYR A 41 -4.30 -10.10 11.68
CA TYR A 41 -3.39 -11.25 11.77
C TYR A 41 -2.17 -10.90 12.62
N ILE A 42 -1.47 -11.93 13.11
CA ILE A 42 -0.19 -11.77 13.79
C ILE A 42 0.92 -11.91 12.75
N ASP A 43 1.70 -10.85 12.57
CA ASP A 43 2.82 -10.86 11.64
C ASP A 43 4.01 -11.70 12.17
N PRO A 44 5.06 -11.93 11.37
CA PRO A 44 6.21 -12.75 11.79
C PRO A 44 6.97 -12.25 13.03
N THR A 45 6.73 -11.00 13.46
CA THR A 45 7.35 -10.41 14.65
C THR A 45 6.47 -10.50 15.89
N GLY A 46 5.25 -11.01 15.76
CA GLY A 46 4.29 -11.10 16.86
C GLY A 46 3.38 -9.87 17.00
N THR A 47 3.37 -8.97 16.00
CA THR A 47 2.59 -7.72 16.05
C THR A 47 1.21 -7.92 15.40
N PRO A 48 0.10 -7.48 16.05
CA PRO A 48 -1.21 -7.40 15.40
C PRO A 48 -1.20 -6.42 14.23
N THR A 49 -1.60 -6.89 13.06
CA THR A 49 -1.53 -6.15 11.79
C THR A 49 -2.80 -6.34 10.97
N ILE A 50 -3.27 -5.28 10.29
CA ILE A 50 -4.45 -5.29 9.40
C ILE A 50 -4.28 -4.34 8.20
N CYS A 51 -5.16 -4.43 7.21
CA CYS A 51 -5.21 -3.59 6.01
C CYS A 51 -3.90 -3.65 5.21
N TYR A 52 -3.24 -2.51 5.03
CA TYR A 52 -1.99 -2.36 4.29
C TYR A 52 -0.80 -2.27 5.27
N GLY A 53 -0.69 -3.23 6.19
CA GLY A 53 0.35 -3.23 7.23
C GLY A 53 0.11 -2.23 8.37
N HIS A 54 -1.15 -1.87 8.63
CA HIS A 54 -1.50 -1.01 9.77
C HIS A 54 -1.27 -1.75 11.09
N THR A 55 -0.62 -1.09 12.04
CA THR A 55 -0.32 -1.58 13.39
C THR A 55 -0.65 -0.49 14.40
N GLY A 56 -1.04 -0.88 15.61
CA GLY A 56 -1.36 0.08 16.68
C GLY A 56 -2.25 -0.52 17.76
N PRO A 57 -2.52 0.21 18.85
CA PRO A 57 -3.44 -0.21 19.92
C PRO A 57 -4.90 -0.38 19.46
N ASP A 58 -5.24 0.12 18.27
CA ASP A 58 -6.54 0.07 17.63
C ASP A 58 -6.72 -1.14 16.67
N VAL A 59 -5.70 -1.98 16.54
CA VAL A 59 -5.69 -3.23 15.74
C VAL A 59 -6.01 -4.44 16.61
#